data_AF-A0A956KR64-F1
#
_entry.id   AF-A0A956KR64-F1
#
_cell.length_a   1.000
_cell.length_b   1.000
_cell.length_c   1.000
_cell.angle_alpha   90.00
_cell.angle_beta   90.00
_cell.angle_gamma   90.00
#
_symmetry.space_group_name_H-M   'P 1'
#
loop_
_entity.id
_entity.type
_entity.pdbx_description
1 polymer ?
#
loop_
_entity_poly.entity_id
_entity_poly.type
_entity_poly.pdbx_seq_one_letter_code
_entity_poly.pdbx_strand_id
1 'polypeptide(L)'
;MSRVSLPVCLLAVSFSSAAAVGCVLYVEDTQCGPNAYDYRGACYCEDGYDGDHPRDEGCSPVMTFRITDACDDGHDIEWKLFSDDRDWTWPTGAAVYTTRGLDYDSYESILCDEGELICFGAESGTGLVWGVGLDYSAACDDCCFVCGSYEQDLGLLYCN
;
A
#
# COMPACT_ATOMS: atom_id res chain seq x y z
N MET A 1 24.64 4.64 -7.98
CA MET A 1 25.79 5.50 -8.33
C MET A 1 26.04 6.44 -7.18
N SER A 2 27.07 6.16 -6.36
CA SER A 2 27.38 6.95 -5.17
C SER A 2 27.85 8.35 -5.58
N ARG A 3 27.15 9.40 -5.14
CA ARG A 3 27.60 10.78 -5.34
C ARG A 3 28.54 11.11 -4.18
N VAL A 4 29.82 11.25 -4.48
CA VAL A 4 30.82 11.76 -3.55
C VAL A 4 30.69 13.28 -3.55
N SER A 5 30.15 13.86 -2.49
CA SER A 5 30.17 15.31 -2.26
C SER A 5 31.56 15.76 -1.76
N LEU A 6 31.97 16.98 -2.17
CA LEU A 6 33.32 17.52 -1.91
C LEU A 6 33.62 17.62 -0.40
N PRO A 7 34.87 17.36 0.04
CA PRO A 7 35.25 17.46 1.45
C PRO A 7 35.24 18.92 1.92
N VAL A 8 34.37 19.25 2.87
CA VAL A 8 34.42 20.52 3.62
C VAL A 8 35.46 20.40 4.72
N CYS A 9 36.64 20.99 4.52
CA CYS A 9 37.67 21.10 5.56
C CYS A 9 37.27 22.16 6.58
N LEU A 10 36.84 21.76 7.78
CA LEU A 10 36.72 22.66 8.93
C LEU A 10 38.10 22.92 9.52
N LEU A 11 38.58 24.16 9.43
CA LEU A 11 39.82 24.62 10.05
C LEU A 11 39.59 24.79 11.57
N ALA A 12 40.05 23.82 12.36
CA ALA A 12 40.25 24.04 13.79
C ALA A 12 41.51 24.89 14.02
N VAL A 13 41.34 26.12 14.51
CA VAL A 13 42.47 26.99 14.89
C VAL A 13 42.93 26.61 16.29
N SER A 14 44.01 25.84 16.40
CA SER A 14 44.73 25.61 17.66
C SER A 14 46.12 26.24 17.61
N PHE A 15 46.41 27.10 18.59
CA PHE A 15 47.74 27.68 18.83
C PHE A 15 48.71 26.57 19.29
N SER A 16 49.41 25.94 18.35
CA SER A 16 50.74 25.30 18.47
C SER A 16 51.01 24.49 17.20
N SER A 17 52.25 24.59 16.69
CA SER A 17 52.68 24.24 15.33
C SER A 17 52.61 22.75 14.97
N ALA A 18 51.43 22.21 14.71
CA ALA A 18 51.19 21.03 13.85
C ALA A 18 49.69 20.88 13.60
N ALA A 19 49.20 21.37 12.45
CA ALA A 19 47.84 21.10 12.02
C ALA A 19 47.79 19.68 11.42
N ALA A 20 47.27 18.71 12.17
CA ALA A 20 46.89 17.42 11.60
C ALA A 20 45.60 17.62 10.80
N VAL A 21 45.69 17.55 9.47
CA VAL A 21 44.51 17.56 8.59
C VAL A 21 43.92 16.15 8.63
N GLY A 22 43.03 15.91 9.59
CA GLY A 22 42.21 14.70 9.62
C GLY A 22 41.01 14.89 8.69
N CYS A 23 40.95 14.14 7.59
CA CYS A 23 39.73 14.07 6.79
C CYS A 23 38.69 13.26 7.57
N VAL A 24 37.67 13.92 8.10
CA VAL A 24 36.45 13.22 8.54
C VAL A 24 35.66 12.91 7.27
N LEU A 25 35.60 11.62 6.91
CA LEU A 25 34.67 11.17 5.88
C LEU A 25 33.27 11.23 6.49
N TYR A 26 32.49 12.24 6.11
CA TYR A 26 31.04 12.16 6.29
C TYR A 26 30.52 11.20 5.23
N VAL A 27 30.01 10.05 5.68
CA VAL A 27 29.10 9.27 4.85
C VAL A 27 27.79 10.07 4.88
N GLU A 28 27.33 10.58 3.75
CA GLU A 28 25.96 11.07 3.66
C GLU A 28 25.07 9.86 3.94
N ASP A 29 24.39 9.86 5.10
CA ASP A 29 23.39 8.85 5.41
C ASP A 29 22.39 8.83 4.25
N THR A 30 22.12 7.64 3.68
CA THR A 30 21.09 7.53 2.65
C THR A 30 19.77 7.92 3.29
N GLN A 31 19.20 9.03 2.85
CA GLN A 31 17.83 9.37 3.18
C GLN A 31 16.92 8.60 2.24
N CYS A 32 16.12 7.72 2.84
CA CYS A 32 15.04 7.02 2.17
C CYS A 32 13.73 7.78 2.37
N GLY A 33 12.77 7.52 1.49
CA GLY A 33 11.44 8.10 1.60
C GLY A 33 10.65 7.48 2.77
N PRO A 34 9.41 7.94 2.97
CA PRO A 34 8.50 7.34 3.95
C PRO A 34 8.36 5.82 3.77
N ASN A 35 8.21 5.10 4.88
CA ASN A 35 7.99 3.65 4.92
C ASN A 35 9.10 2.84 4.20
N ALA A 36 10.32 3.37 4.20
CA ALA A 36 11.49 2.73 3.64
C ALA A 36 12.71 2.91 4.55
N TYR A 37 13.58 1.90 4.59
CA TYR A 37 14.79 1.89 5.40
C TYR A 37 16.06 1.80 4.54
N ASP A 38 17.17 2.41 5.01
CA ASP A 38 18.48 2.22 4.39
C ASP A 38 19.10 0.89 4.83
N TYR A 39 19.60 0.14 3.85
CA TYR A 39 20.50 -0.95 4.08
C TYR A 39 21.67 -0.90 3.10
N ARG A 40 22.86 -0.57 3.62
CA ARG A 40 24.13 -0.51 2.88
C ARG A 40 24.11 0.48 1.71
N GLY A 41 23.45 1.63 1.86
CA GLY A 41 23.44 2.66 0.83
C GLY A 41 22.30 2.54 -0.19
N ALA A 42 21.32 1.69 0.07
CA ALA A 42 20.16 1.44 -0.77
C ALA A 42 18.88 1.45 0.09
N CYS A 43 17.79 1.94 -0.48
CA CYS A 43 16.50 2.02 0.20
C CYS A 43 15.63 0.81 -0.15
N TYR A 44 14.98 0.27 0.87
CA TYR A 44 14.07 -0.88 0.78
C TYR A 44 12.77 -0.55 1.50
N CYS A 45 11.64 -1.00 0.97
CA CYS A 45 10.36 -0.83 1.64
C CYS A 45 10.30 -1.62 2.95
N GLU A 46 9.62 -1.06 3.93
CA GLU A 46 9.28 -1.75 5.18
C GLU A 46 8.29 -2.91 4.91
N ASP A 47 8.20 -3.85 5.86
CA ASP A 47 7.27 -4.97 5.75
C ASP A 47 5.82 -4.46 5.65
N GLY A 48 5.08 -4.94 4.64
CA GLY A 48 3.70 -4.48 4.37
C GLY A 48 3.62 -3.21 3.53
N TYR A 49 4.74 -2.75 2.97
CA TYR A 49 4.81 -1.65 2.01
C TYR A 49 5.53 -2.09 0.73
N ASP A 50 5.19 -1.48 -0.40
CA ASP A 50 5.85 -1.74 -1.68
C ASP A 50 5.88 -0.46 -2.56
N GLY A 51 6.77 -0.42 -3.55
CA GLY A 51 6.95 0.75 -4.41
C GLY A 51 8.25 0.76 -5.20
N ASP A 52 8.24 1.43 -6.36
CA ASP A 52 9.37 1.47 -7.29
C ASP A 52 10.45 2.52 -6.91
N HIS A 53 10.10 3.53 -6.11
CA HIS A 53 10.98 4.66 -5.77
C HIS A 53 11.17 4.86 -4.25
N PRO A 54 11.66 3.85 -3.51
CA PRO A 54 11.80 3.87 -2.05
C PRO A 54 12.76 4.95 -1.51
N ARG A 55 13.55 5.57 -2.38
CA ARG A 55 14.51 6.61 -2.02
C ARG A 55 13.91 8.00 -1.91
N ASP A 56 12.98 8.32 -2.81
CA ASP A 56 12.48 9.68 -2.99
C ASP A 56 11.02 9.74 -2.52
N GLU A 57 10.13 9.02 -3.22
CA GLU A 57 8.69 9.00 -2.95
C GLU A 57 8.34 8.16 -1.71
N GLY A 58 9.17 7.17 -1.40
CA GLY A 58 8.91 6.20 -0.34
C GLY A 58 8.16 4.98 -0.87
N CYS A 59 7.48 4.27 0.03
CA CYS A 59 6.70 3.09 -0.29
C CYS A 59 5.25 3.26 0.16
N SER A 60 4.34 2.70 -0.64
CA SER A 60 2.90 2.71 -0.39
C SER A 60 2.48 1.48 0.41
N PRO A 61 1.47 1.58 1.28
CA PRO A 61 0.95 0.42 1.99
C PRO A 61 0.42 -0.66 1.03
N VAL A 62 0.72 -1.91 1.35
CA VAL A 62 0.08 -3.08 0.77
C VAL A 62 -1.06 -3.48 1.71
N MET A 63 -2.29 -3.26 1.25
CA MET A 63 -3.50 -3.63 2.00
C MET A 63 -4.08 -4.91 1.43
N THR A 64 -4.33 -5.90 2.27
CA THR A 64 -4.92 -7.19 1.87
C THR A 64 -6.38 -7.24 2.27
N PHE A 65 -7.25 -7.72 1.39
CA PHE A 65 -8.66 -7.92 1.66
C PHE A 65 -8.96 -9.41 1.67
N ARG A 66 -9.64 -9.87 2.71
CA ARG A 66 -10.19 -11.21 2.83
C ARG A 66 -11.71 -11.15 2.71
N ILE A 67 -12.28 -12.03 1.89
CA ILE A 67 -13.72 -12.15 1.70
C ILE A 67 -14.11 -13.61 1.57
N THR A 68 -15.26 -13.97 2.11
CA THR A 68 -15.77 -15.34 2.02
C THR A 68 -17.17 -15.34 1.44
N ASP A 69 -17.33 -16.12 0.39
CA ASP A 69 -18.64 -16.39 -0.19
C ASP A 69 -19.41 -17.37 0.70
N ALA A 70 -20.48 -16.91 1.34
CA ALA A 70 -21.38 -17.75 2.13
C ALA A 70 -22.78 -17.82 1.49
N CYS A 71 -22.88 -17.44 0.21
CA CYS A 71 -24.13 -17.41 -0.53
C CYS A 71 -24.25 -18.67 -1.39
N ASP A 72 -24.98 -19.67 -0.89
CA ASP A 72 -25.23 -20.93 -1.62
C ASP A 72 -26.32 -20.77 -2.69
N ASP A 73 -26.07 -19.91 -3.68
CA ASP A 73 -26.96 -19.67 -4.84
C ASP A 73 -26.45 -20.35 -6.12
N GLY A 74 -25.29 -21.01 -6.06
CA GLY A 74 -24.66 -21.70 -7.17
C GLY A 74 -23.81 -20.80 -8.08
N HIS A 75 -23.57 -19.55 -7.68
CA HIS A 75 -22.70 -18.59 -8.34
C HIS A 75 -21.56 -18.17 -7.42
N ASP A 76 -20.40 -17.83 -8.01
CA ASP A 76 -19.36 -17.13 -7.29
C ASP A 76 -19.73 -15.63 -7.21
N ILE A 77 -19.29 -14.95 -6.17
CA ILE A 77 -19.46 -13.51 -6.00
C ILE A 77 -18.37 -12.74 -6.76
N GLU A 78 -18.80 -11.77 -7.55
CA GLU A 78 -17.93 -10.79 -8.18
C GLU A 78 -17.76 -9.58 -7.26
N TRP A 79 -16.54 -9.05 -7.16
CA TRP A 79 -16.26 -7.94 -6.25
C TRP A 79 -15.14 -7.03 -6.71
N LYS A 80 -15.11 -5.83 -6.12
CA LYS A 80 -14.24 -4.74 -6.54
C LYS A 80 -13.98 -3.78 -5.39
N LEU A 81 -12.85 -3.09 -5.48
CA LEU A 81 -12.46 -2.02 -4.57
C LEU A 81 -12.40 -0.70 -5.31
N PHE A 82 -12.79 0.36 -4.64
CA PHE A 82 -12.88 1.71 -5.17
C PHE A 82 -12.16 2.67 -4.25
N SER A 83 -11.45 3.61 -4.84
CA SER A 83 -10.98 4.76 -4.09
C SER A 83 -12.11 5.78 -3.99
N ASP A 84 -12.35 6.31 -2.79
CA ASP A 84 -13.23 7.47 -2.61
C ASP A 84 -12.47 8.79 -2.81
N ASP A 85 -11.13 8.77 -2.71
CA ASP A 85 -10.30 9.98 -2.80
C ASP A 85 -9.85 10.31 -4.23
N ARG A 86 -9.85 9.32 -5.14
CA ARG A 86 -9.40 9.47 -6.54
C ARG A 86 -10.15 8.56 -7.50
N ASP A 87 -10.11 8.90 -8.79
CA ASP A 87 -10.72 8.09 -9.86
C ASP A 87 -9.88 6.82 -10.12
N TRP A 88 -10.00 5.86 -9.21
CA TRP A 88 -9.24 4.63 -9.23
C TRP A 88 -10.03 3.44 -8.69
N THR A 89 -9.78 2.27 -9.27
CA THR A 89 -10.42 1.02 -8.87
C THR A 89 -9.44 -0.15 -8.93
N TRP A 90 -9.70 -1.17 -8.11
CA TRP A 90 -8.96 -2.43 -8.13
C TRP A 90 -9.93 -3.60 -8.30
N PRO A 91 -9.77 -4.42 -9.35
CA PRO A 91 -8.87 -4.19 -10.49
C PRO A 91 -9.37 -3.01 -11.34
N THR A 92 -8.49 -2.42 -12.16
CA THR A 92 -8.82 -1.22 -12.94
C THR A 92 -9.81 -1.50 -14.08
N GLY A 93 -10.53 -0.45 -14.50
CA GLY A 93 -11.42 -0.51 -15.67
C GLY A 93 -12.68 -1.34 -15.41
N ALA A 94 -13.03 -2.24 -16.34
CA ALA A 94 -14.23 -3.08 -16.23
C ALA A 94 -13.96 -4.47 -15.62
N ALA A 95 -12.73 -4.74 -15.19
CA ALA A 95 -12.41 -6.02 -14.54
C ALA A 95 -13.02 -6.08 -13.13
N VAL A 96 -13.22 -7.30 -12.65
CA VAL A 96 -13.69 -7.63 -11.29
C VAL A 96 -12.86 -8.79 -10.74
N TYR A 97 -12.78 -8.90 -9.43
CA TYR A 97 -12.35 -10.12 -8.74
C TYR A 97 -13.52 -11.09 -8.64
N THR A 98 -13.23 -12.37 -8.47
CA THR A 98 -14.24 -13.43 -8.26
C THR A 98 -13.87 -14.26 -7.05
N THR A 99 -14.84 -14.64 -6.22
CA THR A 99 -14.60 -15.54 -5.09
C THR A 99 -14.12 -16.90 -5.58
N ARG A 100 -13.41 -17.64 -4.71
CA ARG A 100 -12.85 -18.96 -5.06
C ARG A 100 -13.89 -20.09 -5.03
N GLY A 101 -15.12 -19.78 -4.64
CA GLY A 101 -16.22 -20.71 -4.39
C GLY A 101 -16.74 -20.64 -2.96
N LEU A 102 -17.90 -21.27 -2.76
CA LEU A 102 -18.65 -21.31 -1.50
C LEU A 102 -17.80 -21.77 -0.31
N ASP A 103 -17.87 -21.02 0.78
CA ASP A 103 -17.19 -21.21 2.06
C ASP A 103 -15.65 -21.21 2.00
N TYR A 104 -15.06 -20.68 0.92
CA TYR A 104 -13.61 -20.45 0.81
C TYR A 104 -13.26 -18.97 0.91
N ASP A 105 -12.20 -18.69 1.68
CA ASP A 105 -11.61 -17.36 1.72
C ASP A 105 -10.92 -17.03 0.40
N SER A 106 -11.29 -15.90 -0.18
CA SER A 106 -10.57 -15.21 -1.24
C SER A 106 -9.74 -14.07 -0.66
N TYR A 107 -8.57 -13.85 -1.26
CA TYR A 107 -7.63 -12.82 -0.83
C TYR A 107 -7.17 -12.01 -2.04
N GLU A 108 -7.18 -10.69 -1.92
CA GLU A 108 -6.54 -9.79 -2.88
C GLU A 108 -5.72 -8.73 -2.15
N SER A 109 -4.60 -8.34 -2.73
CA SER A 109 -3.73 -7.30 -2.16
C SER A 109 -3.60 -6.15 -3.13
N ILE A 110 -3.71 -4.94 -2.61
CA ILE A 110 -3.62 -3.71 -3.39
C ILE A 110 -2.53 -2.81 -2.85
N LEU A 111 -1.97 -2.00 -3.74
CA LEU A 111 -1.25 -0.79 -3.37
C LEU A 111 -2.24 0.38 -3.38
N CYS A 112 -2.25 1.13 -2.28
CA CYS A 112 -3.07 2.32 -2.09
C CYS A 112 -2.25 3.46 -1.47
N ASP A 113 -2.78 4.67 -1.51
CA ASP A 113 -2.12 5.84 -0.91
C ASP A 113 -2.39 5.87 0.60
N GLU A 114 -1.38 6.19 1.41
CA GLU A 114 -1.52 6.17 2.86
C GLU A 114 -2.63 7.13 3.33
N GLY A 115 -3.61 6.59 4.08
CA GLY A 115 -4.79 7.34 4.52
C GLY A 115 -5.94 7.40 3.52
N GLU A 116 -5.78 6.87 2.30
CA GLU A 116 -6.82 6.78 1.26
C GLU A 116 -8.00 5.94 1.75
N LEU A 117 -9.23 6.37 1.47
CA LEU A 117 -10.44 5.64 1.80
C LEU A 117 -10.80 4.65 0.67
N ILE A 118 -10.75 3.36 1.00
CA ILE A 118 -10.98 2.24 0.08
C ILE A 118 -12.35 1.62 0.37
N CYS A 119 -13.26 1.70 -0.58
CA CYS A 119 -14.62 1.19 -0.47
C CYS A 119 -14.78 -0.15 -1.19
N PHE A 120 -15.46 -1.07 -0.52
CA PHE A 120 -15.77 -2.40 -1.03
C PHE A 120 -17.14 -2.43 -1.72
N GLY A 121 -17.23 -3.12 -2.84
CA GLY A 121 -18.49 -3.45 -3.50
C GLY A 121 -18.47 -4.84 -4.12
N ALA A 122 -19.61 -5.52 -4.08
CA ALA A 122 -19.77 -6.85 -4.66
C ALA A 122 -21.18 -7.09 -5.18
N GLU A 123 -21.30 -8.06 -6.08
CA GLU A 123 -22.57 -8.53 -6.63
C GLU A 123 -22.52 -10.05 -6.86
N SER A 124 -23.64 -10.73 -6.60
CA SER A 124 -23.79 -12.15 -6.91
C SER A 124 -24.30 -12.35 -8.34
N GLY A 125 -24.16 -13.56 -8.88
CA GLY A 125 -24.75 -13.91 -10.17
C GLY A 125 -26.29 -13.78 -10.23
N THR A 126 -26.95 -13.68 -9.07
CA THR A 126 -28.40 -13.47 -8.94
C THR A 126 -28.81 -11.99 -8.77
N GLY A 127 -27.85 -11.06 -8.67
CA GLY A 127 -28.08 -9.61 -8.56
C GLY A 127 -28.21 -9.08 -7.14
N LEU A 128 -27.88 -9.88 -6.11
CA LEU A 128 -27.71 -9.35 -4.75
C LEU A 128 -26.44 -8.50 -4.67
N VAL A 129 -26.52 -7.35 -4.01
CA VAL A 129 -25.46 -6.34 -3.93
C VAL A 129 -24.98 -6.17 -2.50
N TRP A 130 -23.67 -6.09 -2.31
CA TRP A 130 -23.03 -5.72 -1.05
C TRP A 130 -22.15 -4.49 -1.22
N GLY A 131 -22.00 -3.73 -0.14
CA GLY A 131 -21.22 -2.50 -0.13
C GLY A 131 -21.75 -1.50 -1.17
N VAL A 132 -20.85 -0.96 -1.97
CA VAL A 132 -21.18 0.03 -3.03
C VAL A 132 -21.54 -0.59 -4.39
N GLY A 133 -21.56 -1.93 -4.50
CA GLY A 133 -21.76 -2.65 -5.77
C GLY A 133 -20.58 -2.56 -6.73
N LEU A 134 -20.71 -3.16 -7.92
CA LEU A 134 -19.63 -3.25 -8.91
C LEU A 134 -19.36 -1.96 -9.69
N ASP A 135 -20.22 -0.96 -9.53
CA ASP A 135 -20.16 0.34 -10.23
C ASP A 135 -20.15 1.55 -9.30
N TYR A 136 -19.97 1.34 -7.98
CA TYR A 136 -19.98 2.41 -6.98
C TYR A 136 -21.31 3.17 -6.88
N SER A 137 -22.43 2.56 -7.25
CA SER A 137 -23.74 3.22 -7.28
C SER A 137 -24.60 3.01 -6.03
N ALA A 138 -24.31 1.97 -5.23
CA ALA A 138 -25.07 1.68 -4.02
C ALA A 138 -24.58 2.52 -2.84
N ALA A 139 -25.52 3.01 -2.03
CA ALA A 139 -25.19 3.71 -0.79
C ALA A 139 -24.82 2.71 0.30
N CYS A 140 -23.75 3.01 1.03
CA CYS A 140 -23.25 2.18 2.11
C CYS A 140 -22.47 3.02 3.12
N ASP A 141 -22.74 2.83 4.41
CA ASP A 141 -22.14 3.64 5.48
C ASP A 141 -20.87 3.00 6.09
N ASP A 142 -20.77 1.66 6.08
CA ASP A 142 -19.75 0.91 6.83
C ASP A 142 -18.93 -0.08 5.95
N CYS A 143 -18.73 0.24 4.66
CA CYS A 143 -17.94 -0.60 3.73
C CYS A 143 -16.69 0.09 3.18
N CYS A 144 -16.27 1.19 3.78
CA CYS A 144 -15.06 1.91 3.39
C CYS A 144 -14.03 1.89 4.52
N PHE A 145 -12.76 1.67 4.16
CA PHE A 145 -11.67 1.39 5.08
C PHE A 145 -10.47 2.25 4.75
N VAL A 146 -9.77 2.75 5.77
CA VAL A 146 -8.59 3.59 5.58
C VAL A 146 -7.41 2.71 5.16
N CYS A 147 -6.76 3.05 4.05
CA CYS A 147 -5.59 2.37 3.51
C CYS A 147 -4.46 2.31 4.55
N GLY A 148 -3.89 1.12 4.70
CA GLY A 148 -2.74 0.86 5.55
C GLY A 148 -2.17 -0.54 5.35
N SER A 149 -1.07 -0.84 6.03
CA SER A 149 -0.33 -2.10 5.91
C SER A 149 -0.96 -3.20 6.80
N TYR A 150 -2.18 -3.63 6.49
CA TYR A 150 -2.90 -4.65 7.26
C TYR A 150 -3.87 -5.45 6.39
N GLU A 151 -4.41 -6.50 6.98
CA GLU A 151 -5.48 -7.30 6.37
C GLU A 151 -6.85 -6.82 6.87
N GLN A 152 -7.73 -6.46 5.94
CA GLN A 152 -9.12 -6.17 6.18
C GLN A 152 -9.98 -7.39 5.87
N ASP A 153 -10.67 -7.89 6.91
CA ASP A 153 -11.69 -8.92 6.76
C ASP A 153 -13.02 -8.27 6.41
N LEU A 154 -13.54 -8.58 5.23
CA LEU A 154 -14.86 -8.14 4.77
C LEU A 154 -15.98 -9.06 5.28
N GLY A 155 -15.62 -10.20 5.85
CA GLY A 155 -16.53 -11.17 6.43
C GLY A 155 -17.23 -12.07 5.41
N LEU A 156 -18.33 -12.66 5.86
CA LEU A 156 -19.14 -13.63 5.12
C LEU A 156 -20.26 -12.92 4.37
N LEU A 157 -20.36 -13.15 3.06
CA LEU A 157 -21.45 -12.63 2.24
C LEU A 157 -22.57 -13.67 2.13
N TYR A 158 -23.72 -13.39 2.74
CA TYR A 158 -24.90 -14.27 2.74
C TYR A 158 -25.97 -13.77 1.77
N CYS A 159 -26.80 -14.69 1.22
CA CYS A 159 -27.85 -14.38 0.23
C CYS A 159 -29.11 -13.66 0.79
N ASN A 160 -29.00 -12.74 1.75
CA ASN A 160 -30.17 -12.23 2.49
C ASN A 160 -31.00 -11.15 1.77
#